data_AF-A0A1C6G3N5-F1
#
_entry.id   AF-A0A1C6G3N5-F1
#
_cell.length_a   1.000
_cell.length_b   1.000
_cell.length_c   1.000
_cell.angle_alpha   90.00
_cell.angle_beta   90.00
_cell.angle_gamma   90.00
#
_symmetry.space_group_name_H-M   'P 1'
#
loop_
_entity.id
_entity.type
_entity.pdbx_description
1 polymer ?
#
loop_
_entity_poly.entity_id
_entity_poly.type
_entity_poly.pdbx_seq_one_letter_code
_entity_poly.pdbx_strand_id
1 'polypeptide(L)'
;MEKIYLNDESVVNELITNIPAATTEKNGLKPANEVRMERRIQTTVSRVVYELNRDDVICSTSLLISLSTFGGSPMTLFYMSINRNLGVYAAPTITLSRIGGASTPTSPRFKLWTNNDTGAFKIILERIQSTPAIYVKILNSLWVSSDSIPLSVANQDEVDAATYIDVTAV
;
A
#
# COMPACT_ATOMS: atom_id res chain seq x y z
N MET A 1 -28.17 26.91 36.28
CA MET A 1 -28.71 26.27 35.06
C MET A 1 -29.26 24.93 35.48
N GLU A 2 -30.57 24.73 35.36
CA GLU A 2 -31.26 23.53 35.84
C GLU A 2 -30.95 22.35 34.91
N LYS A 3 -30.65 21.16 35.47
CA LYS A 3 -30.38 19.96 34.66
C LYS A 3 -31.71 19.37 34.21
N ILE A 4 -31.97 19.40 32.90
CA ILE A 4 -33.11 18.72 32.31
C ILE A 4 -32.74 17.25 32.14
N TYR A 5 -33.52 16.36 32.75
CA TYR A 5 -33.41 14.93 32.56
C TYR A 5 -34.30 14.50 31.40
N LEU A 6 -33.75 13.72 30.46
CA LEU A 6 -34.48 13.13 29.35
C LEU A 6 -34.74 11.65 29.71
N ASN A 7 -35.92 11.38 30.25
CA ASN A 7 -36.29 10.07 30.80
C ASN A 7 -37.32 9.35 29.90
N ASP A 8 -37.79 10.01 28.85
CA ASP A 8 -38.74 9.44 27.92
C ASP A 8 -38.02 8.43 27.02
N GLU A 9 -38.46 7.18 27.10
CA GLU A 9 -37.86 6.05 26.40
C GLU A 9 -37.97 6.21 24.87
N SER A 10 -39.01 6.88 24.36
CA SER A 10 -39.13 7.14 22.93
C SER A 10 -38.11 8.16 22.46
N VAL A 11 -37.87 9.21 23.25
CA VAL A 11 -36.87 10.25 22.97
C VAL A 11 -35.46 9.66 23.04
N VAL A 12 -35.19 8.81 24.04
CA VAL A 12 -33.90 8.12 24.16
C VAL A 12 -33.65 7.21 22.96
N ASN A 13 -34.64 6.42 22.54
CA ASN A 13 -34.51 5.53 21.39
C ASN A 13 -34.38 6.28 20.06
N GLU A 14 -35.10 7.39 19.89
CA GLU A 14 -34.98 8.25 18.70
C GLU A 14 -33.59 8.90 18.62
N LEU A 15 -33.04 9.37 19.74
CA LEU A 15 -31.67 9.89 19.81
C LEU A 15 -30.64 8.80 19.51
N ILE A 16 -30.78 7.58 20.04
CA ILE A 16 -29.88 6.46 19.74
C ILE A 16 -29.91 6.09 18.25
N THR A 17 -31.08 6.16 17.63
CA THR A 17 -31.29 5.73 16.23
C THR A 17 -30.86 6.80 15.22
N ASN A 18 -31.10 8.08 15.53
CA ASN A 18 -30.93 9.21 14.60
C ASN A 18 -29.72 10.10 14.88
N ILE A 19 -29.16 10.08 16.10
CA ILE A 19 -27.80 10.60 16.25
C ILE A 19 -26.94 9.60 15.49
N PRO A 20 -26.23 10.00 14.42
CA PRO A 20 -25.28 9.13 13.78
C PRO A 20 -24.37 8.71 14.90
N ALA A 21 -24.47 7.42 15.20
CA ALA A 21 -23.77 6.80 16.28
C ALA A 21 -22.33 7.34 16.12
N ALA A 22 -21.87 8.15 17.09
CA ALA A 22 -20.52 8.71 17.10
C ALA A 22 -19.56 7.55 17.41
N THR A 23 -19.73 6.46 16.67
CA THR A 23 -19.49 5.09 17.09
C THR A 23 -18.39 4.59 16.22
N THR A 24 -17.23 4.73 16.83
CA THR A 24 -16.11 3.79 17.03
C THR A 24 -14.87 4.62 17.36
N GLU A 25 -14.94 5.94 17.13
CA GLU A 25 -13.81 6.84 17.17
C GLU A 25 -13.85 7.75 18.41
N LYS A 26 -12.98 7.48 19.38
CA LYS A 26 -12.69 8.48 20.42
C LYS A 26 -12.05 9.69 19.73
N ASN A 27 -12.77 10.82 19.69
CA ASN A 27 -12.37 12.07 19.06
C ASN A 27 -12.33 12.07 17.51
N GLY A 28 -13.12 11.23 16.82
CA GLY A 28 -13.08 11.19 15.35
C GLY A 28 -11.76 10.61 14.79
N LEU A 29 -11.08 9.78 15.60
CA LEU A 29 -9.96 8.96 15.19
C LEU A 29 -10.34 7.48 15.29
N LYS A 30 -10.11 6.75 14.20
CA LYS A 30 -10.20 5.28 14.16
C LYS A 30 -9.47 4.65 15.36
N PRO A 31 -10.02 3.58 15.95
CA PRO A 31 -9.34 2.76 16.95
C PRO A 31 -7.92 2.40 16.52
N ALA A 32 -6.95 2.43 17.45
CA ALA A 32 -5.54 2.22 17.12
C ALA A 32 -5.25 0.86 16.44
N ASN A 33 -6.06 -0.17 16.70
CA ASN A 33 -6.02 -1.47 16.03
C ASN A 33 -6.57 -1.43 14.59
N GLU A 34 -7.49 -0.51 14.28
CA GLU A 34 -8.01 -0.25 12.94
C GLU A 34 -7.09 0.69 12.14
N VAL A 35 -6.32 1.55 12.82
CA VAL A 35 -5.24 2.37 12.22
C VAL A 35 -3.96 1.56 12.02
N ARG A 36 -3.75 0.49 12.81
CA ARG A 36 -2.54 -0.33 12.74
C ARG A 36 -2.58 -1.23 11.50
N MET A 37 -1.84 -0.77 10.49
CA MET A 37 -1.30 -1.59 9.41
C MET A 37 -2.35 -2.17 8.45
N GLU A 38 -3.30 -1.35 7.97
CA GLU A 38 -4.07 -1.67 6.76
C GLU A 38 -3.07 -2.14 5.69
N ARG A 39 -3.08 -3.43 5.31
CA ARG A 39 -2.18 -4.05 4.30
C ARG A 39 -0.77 -4.50 4.79
N ARG A 40 -0.59 -4.87 6.06
CA ARG A 40 0.58 -5.70 6.43
C ARG A 40 0.32 -7.18 6.16
N ILE A 41 1.21 -7.84 5.43
CA ILE A 41 1.15 -9.29 5.21
C ILE A 41 2.52 -9.94 5.40
N GLN A 42 2.55 -11.10 6.06
CA GLN A 42 3.69 -12.02 6.02
C GLN A 42 3.56 -12.89 4.78
N THR A 43 4.58 -12.92 3.94
CA THR A 43 4.50 -13.66 2.67
C THR A 43 5.61 -14.68 2.50
N THR A 44 5.24 -15.86 2.01
CA THR A 44 6.15 -16.93 1.57
C THR A 44 6.18 -17.04 0.05
N VAL A 45 5.53 -16.12 -0.67
CA VAL A 45 5.40 -16.09 -2.13
C VAL A 45 5.66 -14.68 -2.65
N SER A 46 5.94 -14.56 -3.96
CA SER A 46 6.09 -13.25 -4.61
C SER A 46 4.74 -12.54 -4.59
N ARG A 47 4.74 -11.22 -4.37
CA ARG A 47 3.51 -10.42 -4.23
C ARG A 47 3.48 -9.25 -5.18
N VAL A 48 2.31 -8.99 -5.77
CA VAL A 48 2.07 -7.75 -6.50
C VAL A 48 1.84 -6.63 -5.47
N VAL A 49 2.76 -5.69 -5.44
CA VAL A 49 2.81 -4.55 -4.50
C VAL A 49 2.05 -3.35 -5.03
N TYR A 50 2.09 -3.15 -6.33
CA TYR A 50 1.34 -2.12 -7.02
C TYR A 50 1.04 -2.61 -8.43
N GLU A 51 -0.13 -2.29 -8.96
CA GLU A 51 -0.47 -2.60 -10.34
C GLU A 51 -1.30 -1.49 -10.96
N LEU A 52 -1.11 -1.32 -12.26
CA LEU A 52 -1.94 -0.49 -13.11
C LEU A 52 -2.26 -1.28 -14.37
N ASN A 53 -3.55 -1.55 -14.57
CA ASN A 53 -4.05 -2.47 -15.61
C ASN A 53 -4.71 -1.75 -16.80
N ARG A 54 -4.46 -0.44 -16.98
CA ARG A 54 -5.01 0.36 -18.09
C ARG A 54 -4.09 1.53 -18.47
N ASP A 55 -4.24 2.03 -19.68
CA ASP A 55 -3.36 2.99 -20.39
C ASP A 55 -3.91 4.42 -20.52
N ASP A 56 -5.21 4.57 -20.25
CA ASP A 56 -5.97 5.83 -20.32
C ASP A 56 -5.82 6.70 -19.06
N VAL A 57 -4.83 6.45 -18.22
CA VAL A 57 -4.57 7.20 -16.99
C VAL A 57 -3.09 7.57 -16.84
N ILE A 58 -2.86 8.80 -16.37
CA ILE A 58 -1.55 9.24 -15.91
C ILE A 58 -1.23 8.49 -14.63
N CYS A 59 -0.02 7.91 -14.54
CA CYS A 59 0.51 7.39 -13.30
C CYS A 59 1.46 8.42 -12.71
N SER A 60 1.12 9.00 -11.57
CA SER A 60 2.06 9.78 -10.76
C SER A 60 1.74 9.48 -9.31
N THR A 61 2.39 8.42 -8.81
CA THR A 61 2.05 7.77 -7.55
C THR A 61 3.30 7.62 -6.71
N SER A 62 3.17 7.88 -5.42
CA SER A 62 4.21 7.63 -4.44
C SER A 62 3.78 6.58 -3.42
N LEU A 63 4.66 5.63 -3.15
CA LEU A 63 4.45 4.55 -2.20
C LEU A 63 5.43 4.67 -1.02
N LEU A 64 4.91 4.49 0.19
CA LEU A 64 5.69 4.18 1.37
C LEU A 64 5.66 2.68 1.59
N ILE A 65 6.84 2.06 1.64
CA ILE A 65 6.99 0.62 1.83
C ILE A 65 7.81 0.38 3.08
N SER A 66 7.30 -0.45 3.99
CA SER A 66 8.03 -0.98 5.12
C SER A 66 8.21 -2.48 4.95
N LEU A 67 9.45 -2.95 5.02
CA LEU A 67 9.78 -4.36 4.88
C LEU A 67 10.49 -4.83 6.16
N SER A 68 9.96 -5.86 6.81
CA SER A 68 10.67 -6.54 7.90
C SER A 68 11.51 -7.67 7.34
N THR A 69 12.74 -7.78 7.83
CA THR A 69 13.53 -8.98 7.65
C THR A 69 12.96 -10.12 8.52
N PHE A 70 13.29 -11.37 8.16
CA PHE A 70 12.79 -12.56 8.86
C PHE A 70 13.17 -12.55 10.36
N GLY A 71 12.27 -13.05 11.20
CA GLY A 71 12.53 -13.20 12.64
C GLY A 71 12.36 -11.94 13.50
N GLY A 72 11.74 -10.87 12.97
CA GLY A 72 11.51 -9.64 13.73
C GLY A 72 12.72 -8.69 13.80
N SER A 73 13.69 -8.91 12.92
CA SER A 73 14.84 -8.04 12.71
C SER A 73 14.44 -6.62 12.23
N PRO A 74 15.35 -5.64 12.29
CA PRO A 74 14.98 -4.24 12.06
C PRO A 74 14.37 -4.04 10.68
N MET A 75 13.38 -3.16 10.60
CA MET A 75 12.65 -2.88 9.37
C MET A 75 13.47 -1.96 8.48
N THR A 76 13.32 -2.10 7.16
CA THR A 76 13.82 -1.14 6.18
C THR A 76 12.64 -0.38 5.59
N LEU A 77 12.81 0.94 5.42
CA LEU A 77 11.81 1.83 4.87
C LEU A 77 12.23 2.30 3.48
N PHE A 78 11.30 2.22 2.54
CA PHE A 78 11.48 2.70 1.17
C PHE A 78 10.42 3.73 0.82
N TYR A 79 10.85 4.70 0.01
CA TYR A 79 9.99 5.58 -0.74
C TYR A 79 10.12 5.22 -2.22
N MET A 80 9.00 4.98 -2.89
CA MET A 80 8.96 4.70 -4.33
C MET A 80 8.15 5.76 -5.04
N SER A 81 8.71 6.37 -6.07
CA SER A 81 8.05 7.30 -6.99
C SER A 81 7.84 6.59 -8.33
N ILE A 82 6.62 6.64 -8.86
CA ILE A 82 6.22 5.99 -10.11
C ILE A 82 5.61 7.06 -11.01
N ASN A 83 6.19 7.27 -12.20
CA ASN A 83 5.71 8.28 -13.13
C ASN A 83 5.57 7.72 -14.56
N ARG A 84 4.42 7.93 -15.17
CA ARG A 84 4.12 7.62 -16.57
C ARG A 84 3.05 8.56 -17.10
N ASN A 85 3.29 9.10 -18.29
CA ASN A 85 2.34 9.99 -18.96
C ASN A 85 1.15 9.21 -19.55
N LEU A 86 0.07 9.94 -19.83
CA LEU A 86 -1.13 9.41 -20.47
C LEU A 86 -0.82 8.81 -21.85
N GLY A 87 -1.38 7.64 -22.17
CA GLY A 87 -1.24 7.01 -23.50
C GLY A 87 0.17 6.48 -23.81
N VAL A 88 1.05 6.36 -22.81
CA VAL A 88 2.39 5.80 -22.97
C VAL A 88 2.39 4.33 -22.56
N TYR A 89 2.65 3.43 -23.50
CA TYR A 89 2.72 1.99 -23.23
C TYR A 89 4.06 1.49 -22.68
N ALA A 90 5.10 2.31 -22.79
CA ALA A 90 6.42 1.98 -22.25
C ALA A 90 6.41 1.89 -20.71
N ALA A 91 7.43 1.22 -20.18
CA ALA A 91 7.66 1.09 -18.75
C ALA A 91 7.60 2.46 -18.02
N PRO A 92 6.97 2.54 -16.83
CA PRO A 92 7.00 3.76 -16.02
C PRO A 92 8.43 4.07 -15.56
N THR A 93 8.72 5.35 -15.37
CA THR A 93 9.91 5.78 -14.65
C THR A 93 9.72 5.54 -13.17
N ILE A 94 10.60 4.73 -12.56
CA ILE A 94 10.55 4.41 -11.14
C ILE A 94 11.82 4.90 -10.44
N THR A 95 11.66 5.54 -9.30
CA THR A 95 12.75 5.83 -8.36
C THR A 95 12.43 5.18 -7.02
N LEU A 96 13.29 4.26 -6.58
CA LEU A 96 13.17 3.58 -5.31
C LEU A 96 14.29 4.02 -4.37
N SER A 97 13.94 4.79 -3.33
CA SER A 97 14.91 5.31 -2.35
C SER A 97 14.75 4.61 -1.02
N ARG A 98 15.87 4.20 -0.40
CA ARG A 98 15.87 3.79 1.00
C ARG A 98 15.88 5.03 1.89
N ILE A 99 14.84 5.21 2.68
CA ILE A 99 14.65 6.42 3.52
C ILE A 99 14.91 6.18 5.01
N GLY A 100 15.17 4.94 5.42
CA GLY A 100 15.55 4.63 6.79
C GLY A 100 15.53 3.14 7.13
N GLY A 101 15.88 2.82 8.37
CA GLY A 101 15.85 1.46 8.89
C GLY A 101 17.14 0.66 8.69
N ALA A 102 17.06 -0.66 8.81
CA ALA A 102 18.23 -1.53 8.65
C ALA A 102 18.82 -1.43 7.23
N SER A 103 20.15 -1.50 7.17
CA SER A 103 20.91 -1.60 5.93
C SER A 103 20.74 -2.96 5.22
N THR A 104 20.20 -3.96 5.92
CA THR A 104 19.84 -5.29 5.43
C THR A 104 18.32 -5.40 5.26
N PRO A 105 17.81 -5.96 4.14
CA PRO A 105 18.42 -7.02 3.34
C PRO A 105 19.33 -6.49 2.22
N THR A 106 20.26 -7.33 1.78
CA THR A 106 21.33 -7.00 0.80
C THR A 106 20.82 -6.45 -0.53
N SER A 107 19.56 -6.68 -0.90
CA SER A 107 18.86 -5.96 -1.96
C SER A 107 17.35 -6.11 -1.76
N PRO A 108 16.57 -5.03 -1.68
CA PRO A 108 15.14 -5.07 -1.93
C PRO A 108 14.91 -5.62 -3.33
N ARG A 109 14.03 -6.61 -3.46
CA ARG A 109 13.83 -7.34 -4.72
C ARG A 109 12.53 -6.91 -5.38
N PHE A 110 12.35 -5.61 -5.51
CA PHE A 110 11.24 -5.10 -6.29
C PHE A 110 11.58 -5.30 -7.75
N LYS A 111 10.66 -5.95 -8.48
CA LYS A 111 10.74 -6.14 -9.92
C LYS A 111 9.63 -5.38 -10.61
N LEU A 112 9.92 -4.87 -11.79
CA LEU A 112 8.97 -4.23 -12.68
C LEU A 112 8.61 -5.21 -13.80
N TRP A 113 7.35 -5.64 -13.85
CA TRP A 113 6.77 -6.32 -14.99
C TRP A 113 5.97 -5.33 -15.82
N THR A 114 6.06 -5.43 -17.16
CA THR A 114 5.37 -4.54 -18.09
C THR A 114 4.81 -5.33 -19.28
N ASN A 115 3.64 -4.93 -19.74
CA ASN A 115 3.08 -5.33 -21.02
C ASN A 115 3.02 -4.10 -21.94
N ASN A 116 3.91 -4.04 -22.92
CA ASN A 116 4.05 -2.89 -23.81
C ASN A 116 2.95 -2.80 -24.89
N ASP A 117 2.11 -3.82 -25.03
CA ASP A 117 0.98 -3.80 -25.96
C ASP A 117 -0.25 -3.13 -25.33
N THR A 118 -0.37 -3.21 -24.01
CA THR A 118 -1.52 -2.70 -23.24
C THR A 118 -1.15 -1.57 -22.28
N GLY A 119 0.14 -1.35 -22.04
CA GLY A 119 0.64 -0.41 -21.03
C GLY A 119 0.38 -0.84 -19.60
N ALA A 120 -0.04 -2.08 -19.37
CA ALA A 120 -0.19 -2.62 -18.03
C ALA A 120 1.19 -2.81 -17.40
N PHE A 121 1.31 -2.53 -16.10
CA PHE A 121 2.53 -2.83 -15.37
C PHE A 121 2.24 -3.24 -13.93
N LYS A 122 3.18 -3.99 -13.36
CA LYS A 122 3.14 -4.49 -11.99
C LYS A 122 4.47 -4.28 -11.32
N ILE A 123 4.42 -3.85 -10.07
CA ILE A 123 5.57 -3.82 -9.17
C ILE A 123 5.44 -5.03 -8.27
N ILE A 124 6.43 -5.90 -8.30
CA ILE A 124 6.40 -7.21 -7.65
C ILE A 124 7.48 -7.24 -6.58
N LEU A 125 7.12 -7.61 -5.36
CA LEU A 125 8.08 -8.07 -4.37
C LEU A 125 8.38 -9.54 -4.64
N GLU A 126 9.61 -9.85 -5.07
CA GLU A 126 10.05 -11.23 -5.29
C GLU A 126 10.21 -11.99 -3.96
N ARG A 127 9.77 -13.26 -3.96
CA ARG A 127 9.96 -14.21 -2.86
C ARG A 127 11.44 -14.45 -2.55
N ILE A 128 11.74 -14.64 -1.27
CA ILE A 128 12.99 -15.28 -0.81
C ILE A 128 12.70 -16.52 0.06
N GLN A 129 13.76 -17.21 0.48
CA GLN A 129 13.68 -18.37 1.38
C GLN A 129 13.09 -18.01 2.77
N SER A 130 13.09 -16.73 3.13
CA SER A 130 12.56 -16.24 4.39
C SER A 130 11.17 -15.59 4.23
N THR A 131 10.42 -15.45 5.33
CA THR A 131 9.05 -14.90 5.37
C THR A 131 9.06 -13.43 5.78
N PRO A 132 9.31 -12.46 4.88
CA PRO A 132 9.23 -11.05 5.22
C PRO A 132 7.78 -10.63 5.50
N ALA A 133 7.62 -9.63 6.37
CA ALA A 133 6.37 -8.88 6.45
C ALA A 133 6.53 -7.60 5.64
N ILE A 134 5.61 -7.36 4.71
CA ILE A 134 5.55 -6.13 3.93
C ILE A 134 4.33 -5.32 4.34
N TYR A 135 4.49 -4.01 4.44
CA TYR A 135 3.44 -3.02 4.54
C TYR A 135 3.65 -1.98 3.44
N VAL A 136 2.57 -1.60 2.75
CA VAL A 136 2.62 -0.67 1.63
C VAL A 136 1.45 0.30 1.73
N LYS A 137 1.74 1.58 1.51
CA LYS A 137 0.75 2.65 1.50
C LYS A 137 1.01 3.61 0.35
N ILE A 138 -0.04 3.98 -0.38
CA ILE A 138 0.01 5.13 -1.31
C ILE A 138 0.05 6.40 -0.46
N LEU A 139 1.10 7.20 -0.62
CA LEU A 139 1.23 8.50 0.05
C LEU A 139 0.59 9.62 -0.75
N ASN A 140 0.74 9.59 -2.07
CA ASN A 140 0.14 10.53 -2.99
C ASN A 140 -0.14 9.84 -4.33
N SER A 141 -1.19 10.27 -5.01
CA SER A 141 -1.49 9.87 -6.38
C SER A 141 -2.30 10.95 -7.08
N LEU A 142 -1.98 11.25 -8.33
CA LEU A 142 -2.82 12.11 -9.15
C LEU A 142 -4.15 11.43 -9.53
N TRP A 143 -4.22 10.08 -9.51
CA TRP A 143 -5.39 9.31 -9.92
C TRP A 143 -5.66 8.14 -8.97
N VAL A 144 -6.30 8.47 -7.84
CA VAL A 144 -6.52 7.55 -6.71
C VAL A 144 -7.43 6.36 -7.06
N SER A 145 -8.37 6.52 -8.01
CA SER A 145 -9.36 5.49 -8.33
C SER A 145 -8.83 4.28 -9.10
N SER A 146 -7.66 4.40 -9.73
CA SER A 146 -7.01 3.34 -10.51
C SER A 146 -5.87 2.64 -9.78
N ASP A 147 -5.39 3.24 -8.69
CA ASP A 147 -4.26 2.70 -7.95
C ASP A 147 -4.69 1.54 -7.06
N SER A 148 -3.98 0.42 -7.20
CA SER A 148 -4.20 -0.77 -6.38
C SER A 148 -2.91 -1.20 -5.69
N ILE A 149 -3.01 -1.52 -4.39
CA ILE A 149 -1.99 -2.28 -3.66
C ILE A 149 -2.66 -3.61 -3.30
N PRO A 150 -2.67 -4.58 -4.22
CA PRO A 150 -3.45 -5.80 -4.04
C PRO A 150 -2.82 -6.74 -3.02
N LEU A 151 -1.48 -6.78 -2.93
CA LEU A 151 -0.73 -7.81 -2.19
C LEU A 151 -1.17 -9.24 -2.55
N SER A 152 -1.65 -9.42 -3.78
CA SER A 152 -2.01 -10.71 -4.36
C SER A 152 -0.76 -11.53 -4.68
N VAL A 153 -0.93 -12.83 -4.86
CA VAL A 153 0.15 -13.71 -5.31
C VAL A 153 0.52 -13.32 -6.75
N ALA A 154 1.80 -13.08 -7.01
CA ALA A 154 2.27 -12.79 -8.36
C ALA A 154 2.33 -14.07 -9.21
N ASN A 155 2.01 -13.95 -10.50
CA ASN A 155 2.21 -15.03 -11.46
C ASN A 155 3.73 -15.25 -11.65
N GLN A 156 4.18 -16.51 -11.61
CA GLN A 156 5.60 -16.83 -11.72
C GLN A 156 6.18 -16.43 -13.09
N ASP A 157 5.43 -16.58 -14.19
CA ASP A 157 5.88 -16.17 -15.52
C ASP A 157 6.13 -14.66 -15.58
N GLU A 158 5.29 -13.87 -14.89
CA GLU A 158 5.46 -12.42 -14.77
C GLU A 158 6.68 -12.07 -13.90
N VAL A 159 6.91 -12.81 -12.81
CA VAL A 159 8.07 -12.63 -11.92
C VAL A 159 9.38 -12.90 -12.65
N ASP A 160 9.40 -13.91 -13.52
CA ASP A 160 10.57 -14.35 -14.27
C ASP A 160 10.87 -13.40 -15.44
N ALA A 161 9.83 -12.85 -16.08
CA ALA A 161 9.96 -11.86 -17.14
C ALA A 161 10.27 -10.43 -16.64
N ALA A 162 10.06 -10.16 -15.35
CA ALA A 162 10.23 -8.83 -14.77
C ALA A 162 11.70 -8.46 -14.50
N THR A 163 12.00 -7.16 -14.58
CA THR A 163 13.35 -6.62 -14.34
C THR A 163 13.50 -6.05 -12.93
N TYR A 164 14.68 -6.15 -12.32
CA TYR A 164 14.92 -5.56 -10.99
C TYR A 164 14.87 -4.03 -11.03
N ILE A 165 14.27 -3.45 -9.99
CA ILE A 165 14.26 -2.00 -9.74
C ILE A 165 15.42 -1.69 -8.79
N ASP A 166 16.37 -0.89 -9.25
CA ASP A 166 17.52 -0.49 -8.44
C ASP A 166 17.10 0.42 -7.28
N VAL A 167 17.78 0.23 -6.14
CA VAL A 167 17.63 1.12 -4.99
C VAL A 167 18.63 2.25 -5.11
N THR A 168 18.13 3.47 -5.19
CA THR A 168 18.94 4.66 -5.03
C THR A 168 19.32 4.80 -3.56
N ALA A 169 20.61 4.66 -3.25
CA ALA A 169 21.14 5.05 -1.95
C ALA A 169 21.05 6.58 -1.84
N VAL A 170 20.52 7.05 -0.71
CA VAL A 170 20.61 8.47 -0.30
C VAL A 170 21.92 8.67 0.44
#